data_AF-A0A962BRS4-F1
#
_entry.id   AF-A0A962BRS4-F1
#
_cell.length_a   1.000
_cell.length_b   1.000
_cell.length_c   1.000
_cell.angle_alpha   90.00
_cell.angle_beta   90.00
_cell.angle_gamma   90.00
#
_symmetry.space_group_name_H-M   'P 1'
#
loop_
_entity.id
_entity.type
_entity.pdbx_description
1 polymer ?
#
loop_
_entity_poly.entity_id
_entity_poly.type
_entity_poly.pdbx_seq_one_letter_code
_entity_poly.pdbx_strand_id
1 'polypeptide(L)'
;MRRSFYLLIYILCLGAVGLICLGSAQPAFAQETPEAQKDRPLKDIPDVYIKEALAFHERCMQDTQKRMYFDCRCLAGQYLEKRMERGLDASPQSIALAVGPGCEDGTGAAGETYRQCVTNGAMIPPDMDLGKYCECFASTYGKLYEGYRPHMNSATFVRLQAQAKLTCTDPDMAKKYYPPVPKNR
;
A
#
# COMPACT_ATOMS: atom_id res chain seq x y z
N MET A 1 20.18 28.23 28.24
CA MET A 1 20.59 29.28 27.28
C MET A 1 22.10 29.33 27.21
N ARG A 2 22.71 28.77 26.16
CA ARG A 2 24.14 28.90 25.86
C ARG A 2 24.26 29.20 24.36
N ARG A 3 24.40 30.48 24.04
CA ARG A 3 24.75 31.02 22.72
C ARG A 3 26.22 31.42 22.81
N SER A 4 27.07 30.88 21.95
CA SER A 4 28.40 31.38 21.53
C SER A 4 29.17 30.21 20.94
N PHE A 5 30.05 30.49 19.96
CA PHE A 5 31.01 29.59 19.28
C PHE A 5 30.80 29.22 17.79
N TYR A 6 30.04 29.98 17.00
CA TYR A 6 30.06 29.80 15.53
C TYR A 6 30.25 31.10 14.77
N LEU A 7 31.26 31.88 15.17
CA LEU A 7 31.60 33.13 14.51
C LEU A 7 33.12 33.29 14.54
N LEU A 8 33.83 32.53 13.69
CA LEU A 8 35.25 32.73 13.32
C LEU A 8 35.78 31.64 12.35
N ILE A 9 35.00 31.23 11.34
CA ILE A 9 35.55 30.53 10.15
C ILE A 9 34.86 31.11 8.91
N TYR A 10 35.03 32.42 8.75
CA TYR A 10 34.71 33.15 7.53
C TYR A 10 35.95 34.02 7.32
N ILE A 11 36.80 33.63 6.37
CA ILE A 11 37.88 34.38 5.70
C ILE A 11 38.92 33.34 5.26
N LEU A 12 39.01 33.18 3.94
CA LEU A 12 40.09 32.56 3.12
C LEU A 12 39.52 31.55 2.12
N CYS A 13 38.82 32.06 1.12
CA CYS A 13 38.73 31.46 -0.23
C CYS A 13 38.28 32.55 -1.22
N LEU A 14 39.07 33.62 -1.31
CA LEU A 14 39.03 34.58 -2.42
C LEU A 14 40.37 34.46 -3.14
N GLY A 15 40.37 33.82 -4.30
CA GLY A 15 41.54 33.76 -5.16
C GLY A 15 41.36 32.81 -6.33
N ALA A 16 41.49 33.38 -7.53
CA ALA A 16 41.62 32.72 -8.84
C ALA A 16 40.33 32.30 -9.54
N VAL A 17 39.78 33.30 -10.24
CA VAL A 17 39.07 33.18 -11.52
C VAL A 17 39.90 32.30 -12.46
N GLY A 18 39.33 31.17 -12.87
CA GLY A 18 39.90 30.24 -13.83
C GLY A 18 38.79 29.72 -14.75
N LEU A 19 38.82 30.24 -15.97
CA LEU A 19 37.97 29.96 -17.12
C LEU A 19 37.94 28.45 -17.47
N ILE A 20 36.82 28.01 -18.08
CA ILE A 20 36.67 26.87 -19.03
C ILE A 20 35.82 25.67 -18.53
N CYS A 21 34.89 25.26 -19.42
CA CYS A 21 34.04 24.07 -19.47
C CYS A 21 32.70 24.07 -18.70
N LEU A 22 31.69 24.73 -19.31
CA LEU A 22 30.30 24.24 -19.31
C LEU A 22 30.24 22.86 -19.99
N GLY A 23 30.61 21.82 -19.25
CA GLY A 23 30.22 20.45 -19.55
C GLY A 23 28.94 20.15 -18.79
N SER A 24 27.80 20.19 -19.47
CA SER A 24 26.54 19.66 -18.96
C SER A 24 26.68 18.14 -18.78
N ALA A 25 27.22 17.71 -17.64
CA ALA A 25 27.08 16.35 -17.17
C ALA A 25 25.60 16.16 -16.80
N GLN A 26 24.80 15.78 -17.80
CA GLN A 26 23.52 15.15 -17.54
C GLN A 26 23.81 13.95 -16.63
N PRO A 27 23.14 13.80 -15.48
CA PRO A 27 23.10 12.49 -14.85
C PRO A 27 22.53 11.55 -15.91
N ALA A 28 23.36 10.64 -16.38
CA ALA A 28 22.90 9.52 -17.17
C ALA A 28 21.91 8.80 -16.27
N PHE A 29 20.62 9.09 -16.47
CA PHE A 29 19.56 8.17 -16.15
C PHE A 29 19.89 6.93 -16.99
N ALA A 30 20.68 6.04 -16.39
CA ALA A 30 20.70 4.66 -16.77
C ALA A 30 19.23 4.26 -16.71
N GLN A 31 18.61 4.23 -17.90
CA GLN A 31 17.32 3.60 -18.06
C GLN A 31 17.58 2.17 -17.63
N GLU A 32 17.12 1.82 -16.43
CA GLU A 32 16.88 0.43 -16.08
C GLU A 32 16.00 -0.09 -17.21
N THR A 33 16.64 -0.77 -18.16
CA THR A 33 15.96 -1.63 -19.11
C THR A 33 15.00 -2.47 -18.26
N PRO A 34 13.72 -2.57 -18.64
CA PRO A 34 12.82 -3.52 -17.99
C PRO A 34 13.52 -4.86 -18.12
N GLU A 35 14.12 -5.35 -17.04
CA GLU A 35 14.68 -6.68 -17.01
C GLU A 35 13.50 -7.57 -17.37
N ALA A 36 13.60 -8.18 -18.54
CA ALA A 36 12.67 -9.18 -19.02
C ALA A 36 12.42 -10.11 -17.83
N GLN A 37 11.15 -10.18 -17.38
CA GLN A 37 10.72 -11.20 -16.45
C GLN A 37 11.21 -12.52 -17.03
N LYS A 38 12.28 -13.04 -16.43
CA LYS A 38 12.91 -14.26 -16.88
C LYS A 38 11.89 -15.33 -16.54
N ASP A 39 11.15 -15.78 -17.55
CA ASP A 39 10.26 -16.94 -17.51
C ASP A 39 11.11 -18.15 -17.08
N ARG A 40 11.36 -18.27 -15.78
CA ARG A 40 12.02 -19.44 -15.21
C ARG A 40 11.00 -20.56 -15.32
N PRO A 41 11.35 -21.69 -15.94
CA PRO A 41 10.46 -22.84 -16.01
C PRO A 41 10.00 -23.18 -14.58
N LEU A 42 8.68 -23.18 -14.36
CA LEU A 42 8.08 -23.53 -13.06
C LEU A 42 8.56 -24.91 -12.54
N LYS A 43 9.03 -25.77 -13.44
CA LYS A 43 9.56 -27.11 -13.15
C LYS A 43 10.86 -27.12 -12.35
N ASP A 44 11.62 -26.03 -12.33
CA ASP A 44 12.92 -25.97 -11.65
C ASP A 44 12.83 -25.36 -10.24
N ILE A 45 11.62 -25.05 -9.77
CA ILE A 45 11.42 -24.50 -8.43
C ILE A 45 11.37 -25.65 -7.41
N PRO A 46 12.27 -25.68 -6.41
CA PRO A 46 12.23 -26.69 -5.36
C PRO A 46 10.88 -26.72 -4.64
N ASP A 47 10.31 -27.92 -4.43
CA ASP A 47 9.04 -28.11 -3.72
C ASP A 47 8.99 -27.44 -2.35
N VAL A 48 10.15 -27.35 -1.67
CA VAL A 48 10.27 -26.67 -0.38
C VAL A 48 9.93 -25.18 -0.48
N TYR A 49 10.30 -24.51 -1.57
CA TYR A 49 9.95 -23.09 -1.78
C TYR A 49 8.46 -22.93 -2.01
N ILE A 50 7.85 -23.84 -2.79
CA ILE A 50 6.40 -23.85 -3.01
C ILE A 50 5.66 -24.06 -1.68
N LYS A 51 6.09 -25.03 -0.86
CA LYS A 51 5.51 -25.28 0.47
C LYS A 51 5.64 -24.06 1.38
N GLU A 52 6.77 -23.37 1.39
CA GLU A 52 6.96 -22.15 2.16
C GLU A 52 6.03 -21.03 1.70
N ALA A 53 5.89 -20.83 0.38
CA ALA A 53 4.99 -19.82 -0.19
C ALA A 53 3.52 -20.11 0.15
N LEU A 54 3.09 -21.38 0.09
CA LEU A 54 1.76 -21.80 0.53
C LEU A 54 1.56 -21.58 2.03
N ALA A 55 2.55 -21.90 2.86
CA ALA A 55 2.47 -21.62 4.30
C ALA A 55 2.40 -20.10 4.58
N PHE A 56 3.08 -19.28 3.77
CA PHE A 56 2.99 -17.83 3.85
C PHE A 56 1.60 -17.33 3.45
N HIS A 57 1.01 -17.86 2.37
CA HIS A 57 -0.37 -17.59 1.97
C HIS A 57 -1.34 -17.86 3.12
N GLU A 58 -1.27 -19.04 3.76
CA GLU A 58 -2.15 -19.39 4.88
C GLU A 58 -2.01 -18.42 6.06
N ARG A 59 -0.78 -18.04 6.41
CA ARG A 59 -0.55 -17.02 7.45
C ARG A 59 -1.14 -15.65 7.06
N CYS A 60 -1.03 -15.27 5.79
CA CYS A 60 -1.65 -14.05 5.30
C CYS A 60 -3.17 -14.09 5.43
N MET A 61 -3.81 -15.21 5.10
CA MET A 61 -5.26 -15.39 5.20
C MET A 61 -5.78 -15.43 6.65
N GLN A 62 -4.93 -15.86 7.59
CA GLN A 62 -5.23 -15.86 9.03
C GLN A 62 -5.05 -14.47 9.67
N ASP A 63 -4.21 -13.61 9.09
CA ASP A 63 -4.04 -12.23 9.50
C ASP A 63 -5.18 -11.37 8.95
N THR A 64 -6.10 -10.96 9.82
CA THR A 64 -7.27 -10.15 9.43
C THR A 64 -6.88 -8.87 8.69
N GLN A 65 -5.81 -8.19 9.12
CA GLN A 65 -5.40 -6.95 8.49
C GLN A 65 -4.86 -7.21 7.08
N LYS A 66 -4.04 -8.25 6.91
CA LYS A 66 -3.53 -8.61 5.58
C LYS A 66 -4.65 -9.07 4.65
N ARG A 67 -5.52 -9.98 5.11
CA ARG A 67 -6.66 -10.47 4.31
C ARG A 67 -7.62 -9.35 3.89
N MET A 68 -7.79 -8.32 4.71
CA MET A 68 -8.66 -7.18 4.36
C MET A 68 -8.05 -6.29 3.29
N TYR A 69 -6.72 -6.10 3.31
CA TYR A 69 -6.09 -5.00 2.58
C TYR A 69 -5.12 -5.43 1.49
N PHE A 70 -4.82 -6.72 1.39
CA PHE A 70 -3.87 -7.29 0.45
C PHE A 70 -4.39 -8.59 -0.17
N ASP A 71 -4.00 -8.82 -1.42
CA ASP A 71 -4.15 -10.11 -2.08
C ASP A 71 -3.06 -11.06 -1.57
N CYS A 72 -3.47 -12.01 -0.72
CA CYS A 72 -2.57 -13.01 -0.16
C CYS A 72 -1.95 -13.95 -1.19
N ARG A 73 -2.58 -14.14 -2.37
CA ARG A 73 -1.98 -14.91 -3.46
C ARG A 73 -0.86 -14.12 -4.12
N CYS A 74 -1.09 -12.83 -4.39
CA CYS A 74 -0.06 -11.92 -4.88
C CYS A 74 1.14 -11.88 -3.92
N LEU A 75 0.90 -11.69 -2.61
CA LEU A 75 1.99 -11.65 -1.62
C LEU A 75 2.74 -12.99 -1.52
N ALA A 76 2.05 -14.13 -1.64
CA ALA A 76 2.70 -15.44 -1.69
C ALA A 76 3.54 -15.64 -2.96
N GLY A 77 3.11 -15.09 -4.10
CA GLY A 77 3.89 -15.01 -5.32
C GLY A 77 5.18 -14.21 -5.12
N GLN A 78 5.08 -13.00 -4.56
CA GLN A 78 6.26 -12.20 -4.22
C GLN A 78 7.19 -12.91 -3.22
N TYR A 79 6.62 -13.58 -2.21
CA TYR A 79 7.41 -14.39 -1.27
C TYR A 79 8.23 -15.46 -2.02
N LEU A 80 7.59 -16.17 -2.96
CA LEU A 80 8.26 -17.21 -3.74
C LEU A 80 9.40 -16.64 -4.59
N GLU A 81 9.17 -15.51 -5.25
CA GLU A 81 10.21 -14.79 -6.00
C GLU A 81 11.40 -14.44 -5.11
N LYS A 82 11.13 -13.85 -3.92
CA LYS A 82 12.19 -13.51 -2.95
C LYS A 82 12.91 -14.73 -2.40
N ARG A 83 12.21 -15.86 -2.21
CA ARG A 83 12.83 -17.12 -1.80
C ARG A 83 13.78 -17.65 -2.88
N MET A 84 13.39 -17.57 -4.15
CA MET A 84 14.23 -17.98 -5.28
C MET A 84 15.45 -17.08 -5.49
N GLU A 85 15.33 -15.78 -5.19
CA GLU A 85 16.45 -14.84 -5.22
C GLU A 85 17.47 -15.13 -4.12
N ARG A 86 17.01 -15.44 -2.90
CA ARG A 86 17.87 -15.53 -1.70
C ARG A 86 18.36 -16.94 -1.37
N GLY A 87 17.77 -17.97 -1.97
CA GLY A 87 18.18 -19.35 -1.77
C GLY A 87 17.75 -19.94 -0.42
N LEU A 88 18.13 -21.19 -0.15
CA LEU A 88 17.72 -21.98 1.02
C LEU A 88 18.24 -21.43 2.36
N ASP A 89 19.42 -20.81 2.35
CA ASP A 89 20.12 -20.35 3.55
C ASP A 89 19.43 -19.16 4.23
N ALA A 90 18.63 -18.40 3.48
CA ALA A 90 17.83 -17.31 4.04
C ALA A 90 16.71 -17.85 4.94
N SER A 91 16.45 -17.17 6.06
CA SER A 91 15.35 -17.58 6.94
C SER A 91 13.99 -17.17 6.35
N PRO A 92 12.92 -17.96 6.52
CA PRO A 92 11.58 -17.62 6.03
C PRO A 92 11.10 -16.23 6.49
N GLN A 93 11.43 -15.84 7.72
CA GLN A 93 11.09 -14.52 8.26
C GLN A 93 11.78 -13.39 7.50
N SER A 94 13.06 -13.57 7.13
CA SER A 94 13.80 -12.57 6.35
C SER A 94 13.24 -12.41 4.92
N ILE A 95 12.73 -13.48 4.32
CA ILE A 95 12.04 -13.46 3.03
C ILE A 95 10.72 -12.69 3.17
N ALA A 96 9.92 -13.02 4.19
CA ALA A 96 8.65 -12.37 4.48
C ALA A 96 8.80 -10.85 4.68
N LEU A 97 9.85 -10.41 5.38
CA LEU A 97 10.15 -8.98 5.56
C LEU A 97 10.61 -8.28 4.28
N ALA A 98 11.05 -9.04 3.28
CA ALA A 98 11.50 -8.52 1.99
C ALA A 98 10.39 -8.48 0.93
N VAL A 99 9.22 -9.04 1.24
CA VAL A 99 8.02 -8.86 0.41
C VAL A 99 7.66 -7.38 0.46
N GLY A 100 7.65 -6.75 -0.72
CA GLY A 100 7.50 -5.32 -0.87
C GLY A 100 6.04 -4.86 -0.90
N PRO A 101 5.80 -3.55 -1.07
CA PRO A 101 4.48 -3.05 -1.42
C PRO A 101 4.06 -3.54 -2.82
N GLY A 102 2.77 -3.46 -3.16
CA GLY A 102 2.28 -3.74 -4.53
C GLY A 102 1.30 -4.91 -4.68
N CYS A 103 0.79 -5.45 -3.57
CA CYS A 103 -0.28 -6.47 -3.57
C CYS A 103 -1.51 -6.00 -2.79
N GLU A 104 -1.74 -4.70 -2.66
CA GLU A 104 -2.91 -4.18 -1.99
C GLU A 104 -4.19 -4.63 -2.74
N ASP A 105 -5.21 -5.16 -2.04
CA ASP A 105 -6.51 -5.54 -2.60
C ASP A 105 -7.65 -5.27 -1.59
N GLY A 106 -8.66 -4.52 -2.05
CA GLY A 106 -9.66 -3.85 -1.22
C GLY A 106 -10.96 -4.64 -1.15
N THR A 107 -11.06 -5.69 -1.96
CA THR A 107 -12.18 -6.62 -1.96
C THR A 107 -12.38 -7.28 -0.60
N GLY A 108 -11.29 -7.69 0.06
CA GLY A 108 -11.32 -8.20 1.43
C GLY A 108 -11.89 -7.19 2.43
N ALA A 109 -11.53 -5.91 2.28
CA ALA A 109 -12.02 -4.83 3.13
C ALA A 109 -13.52 -4.60 2.93
N ALA A 110 -14.02 -4.63 1.69
CA ALA A 110 -15.45 -4.56 1.42
C ALA A 110 -16.20 -5.75 2.07
N GLY A 111 -15.72 -6.98 1.86
CA GLY A 111 -16.34 -8.18 2.44
C GLY A 111 -16.38 -8.17 3.97
N GLU A 112 -15.29 -7.76 4.63
CA GLU A 112 -15.25 -7.61 6.08
C GLU A 112 -16.16 -6.47 6.56
N THR A 113 -16.17 -5.34 5.86
CA THR A 113 -17.03 -4.19 6.18
C THR A 113 -18.51 -4.58 6.11
N TYR A 114 -18.90 -5.36 5.10
CA TYR A 114 -20.25 -5.90 5.00
C TYR A 114 -20.58 -6.77 6.20
N ARG A 115 -19.69 -7.73 6.54
CA ARG A 115 -19.88 -8.65 7.65
C ARG A 115 -20.03 -7.92 8.99
N GLN A 116 -19.23 -6.88 9.22
CA GLN A 116 -19.31 -6.04 10.40
C GLN A 116 -20.61 -5.23 10.44
N CYS A 117 -21.02 -4.66 9.31
CA CYS A 117 -22.25 -3.90 9.18
C CYS A 117 -23.48 -4.76 9.52
N VAL A 118 -23.57 -5.97 8.97
CA VAL A 118 -24.71 -6.86 9.25
C VAL A 118 -24.70 -7.41 10.67
N THR A 119 -23.51 -7.60 11.26
CA THR A 119 -23.38 -8.06 12.65
C THR A 119 -23.72 -6.96 13.65
N ASN A 120 -23.45 -5.70 13.30
CA ASN A 120 -23.66 -4.54 14.18
C ASN A 120 -24.75 -3.61 13.64
N GLY A 121 -25.98 -4.14 13.58
CA GLY A 121 -27.15 -3.42 13.06
C GLY A 121 -27.52 -2.14 13.82
N ALA A 122 -26.96 -1.91 15.01
CA ALA A 122 -27.17 -0.70 15.79
C ALA A 122 -26.61 0.57 15.13
N MET A 123 -25.72 0.45 14.13
CA MET A 123 -25.13 1.60 13.43
C MET A 123 -25.95 2.08 12.22
N ILE A 124 -27.11 1.47 11.97
CA ILE A 124 -27.90 1.68 10.74
C ILE A 124 -28.92 2.78 10.99
N PRO A 125 -29.11 3.71 10.03
CA PRO A 125 -30.16 4.69 10.13
C PRO A 125 -31.54 4.04 10.30
N PRO A 126 -32.43 4.66 11.09
CA PRO A 126 -33.82 4.23 11.11
C PRO A 126 -34.39 4.25 9.69
N ASP A 127 -35.31 3.33 9.42
CA ASP A 127 -36.06 3.23 8.15
C ASP A 127 -35.25 2.79 6.91
N MET A 128 -34.08 2.17 7.10
CA MET A 128 -33.31 1.55 6.02
C MET A 128 -33.35 0.03 6.06
N ASP A 129 -33.34 -0.59 4.88
CA ASP A 129 -33.13 -2.02 4.73
C ASP A 129 -31.67 -2.38 5.05
N LEU A 130 -31.48 -3.25 6.05
CA LEU A 130 -30.18 -3.71 6.55
C LEU A 130 -29.26 -4.20 5.43
N GLY A 131 -29.79 -5.10 4.57
CA GLY A 131 -29.00 -5.72 3.51
C GLY A 131 -28.52 -4.70 2.49
N LYS A 132 -29.44 -3.88 1.97
CA LYS A 132 -29.15 -2.84 0.98
C LYS A 132 -28.20 -1.77 1.52
N TYR A 133 -28.39 -1.35 2.77
CA TYR A 133 -27.50 -0.38 3.40
C TYR A 133 -26.08 -0.94 3.54
N CYS A 134 -25.94 -2.16 4.08
CA CYS A 134 -24.62 -2.77 4.27
C CYS A 134 -23.91 -3.07 2.95
N GLU A 135 -24.64 -3.47 1.91
CA GLU A 135 -24.09 -3.65 0.56
C GLU A 135 -23.58 -2.32 -0.02
N CYS A 136 -24.36 -1.24 0.07
CA CYS A 136 -23.93 0.08 -0.34
C CYS A 136 -22.69 0.54 0.44
N PHE A 137 -22.74 0.43 1.77
CA PHE A 137 -21.68 0.90 2.65
C PHE A 137 -20.36 0.17 2.39
N ALA A 138 -20.40 -1.16 2.33
CA ALA A 138 -19.24 -2.01 2.08
C ALA A 138 -18.61 -1.77 0.71
N SER A 139 -19.44 -1.73 -0.34
CA SER A 139 -18.96 -1.51 -1.71
C SER A 139 -18.40 -0.10 -1.91
N THR A 140 -19.02 0.91 -1.30
CA THR A 140 -18.53 2.29 -1.32
C THR A 140 -17.20 2.39 -0.56
N TYR A 141 -17.10 1.78 0.62
CA TYR A 141 -15.86 1.75 1.40
C TYR A 141 -14.72 1.09 0.62
N GLY A 142 -14.96 -0.06 -0.03
CA GLY A 142 -13.97 -0.74 -0.88
C GLY A 142 -13.43 0.16 -2.00
N LYS A 143 -14.33 0.82 -2.74
CA LYS A 143 -13.95 1.78 -3.81
C LYS A 143 -13.16 2.96 -3.28
N LEU A 144 -13.55 3.51 -2.13
CA LEU A 144 -12.82 4.59 -1.48
C LEU A 144 -11.42 4.11 -1.06
N TYR A 145 -11.33 2.92 -0.47
CA TYR A 145 -10.06 2.34 -0.02
C TYR A 145 -9.04 2.21 -1.16
N GLU A 146 -9.47 1.75 -2.34
CA GLU A 146 -8.62 1.65 -3.54
C GLU A 146 -7.98 2.99 -3.92
N GLY A 147 -8.71 4.11 -3.76
CA GLY A 147 -8.22 5.45 -4.07
C GLY A 147 -7.23 6.05 -3.06
N TYR A 148 -7.01 5.44 -1.89
CA TYR A 148 -6.20 6.00 -0.80
C TYR A 148 -4.94 5.18 -0.44
N ARG A 149 -4.61 4.16 -1.24
CA ARG A 149 -3.41 3.36 -1.03
C ARG A 149 -2.15 4.14 -1.40
N PRO A 150 -1.01 3.97 -0.68
CA PRO A 150 -0.75 3.06 0.45
C PRO A 150 -0.85 3.71 1.86
N HIS A 151 -1.29 4.96 1.99
CA HIS A 151 -1.17 5.75 3.23
C HIS A 151 -2.38 5.66 4.17
N MET A 152 -2.87 4.45 4.44
CA MET A 152 -3.99 4.26 5.34
C MET A 152 -3.57 4.47 6.80
N ASN A 153 -4.01 5.59 7.39
CA ASN A 153 -3.90 5.85 8.83
C ASN A 153 -5.30 5.93 9.47
N SER A 154 -5.37 5.98 10.80
CA SER A 154 -6.65 6.00 11.53
C SER A 154 -7.55 7.16 11.12
N ALA A 155 -6.99 8.33 10.81
CA ALA A 155 -7.76 9.49 10.36
C ALA A 155 -8.38 9.26 8.97
N THR A 156 -7.62 8.67 8.06
CA THR A 156 -8.10 8.28 6.72
C THR A 156 -9.18 7.23 6.84
N PHE A 157 -8.96 6.19 7.66
CA PHE A 157 -9.94 5.15 7.94
C PHE A 157 -11.29 5.72 8.42
N VAL A 158 -11.27 6.56 9.46
CA VAL A 158 -12.49 7.22 9.98
C VAL A 158 -13.16 8.07 8.91
N ARG A 159 -12.38 8.80 8.11
CA ARG A 159 -12.91 9.60 7.01
C ARG A 159 -13.58 8.75 5.94
N LEU A 160 -12.98 7.63 5.53
CA LEU A 160 -13.57 6.74 4.52
C LEU A 160 -14.86 6.11 5.02
N GLN A 161 -14.92 5.72 6.30
CA GLN A 161 -16.17 5.23 6.91
C GLN A 161 -17.25 6.32 6.93
N ALA A 162 -16.92 7.53 7.36
CA ALA A 162 -17.88 8.63 7.39
C ALA A 162 -18.39 8.98 5.99
N GLN A 163 -17.50 9.01 4.99
CA GLN A 163 -17.84 9.24 3.59
C GLN A 163 -18.71 8.11 3.03
N ALA A 164 -18.35 6.84 3.25
CA ALA A 164 -19.14 5.70 2.78
C ALA A 164 -20.54 5.70 3.40
N LYS A 165 -20.63 5.96 4.72
CA LYS A 165 -21.91 6.10 5.42
C LYS A 165 -22.74 7.20 4.79
N LEU A 166 -22.20 8.40 4.69
CA LEU A 166 -22.94 9.55 4.17
C LEU A 166 -23.36 9.33 2.71
N THR A 167 -22.53 8.70 1.89
CA THR A 167 -22.86 8.37 0.49
C THR A 167 -24.08 7.46 0.39
N CYS A 168 -24.24 6.53 1.33
CA CYS A 168 -25.35 5.57 1.33
C CYS A 168 -26.61 6.09 2.03
N THR A 169 -26.50 7.14 2.84
CA THR A 169 -27.65 7.72 3.57
C THR A 169 -28.15 9.03 2.97
N ASP A 170 -27.24 9.87 2.50
CA ASP A 170 -27.49 11.21 1.95
C ASP A 170 -26.40 11.55 0.91
N PRO A 171 -26.58 11.11 -0.34
CA PRO A 171 -25.61 11.33 -1.42
C PRO A 171 -25.29 12.81 -1.68
N ASP A 172 -26.26 13.70 -1.48
CA ASP A 172 -26.10 15.14 -1.71
C ASP A 172 -25.18 15.75 -0.66
N MET A 173 -25.37 15.40 0.61
CA MET A 173 -24.45 15.79 1.68
C MET A 173 -23.07 15.15 1.50
N ALA A 174 -23.00 13.89 1.05
CA ALA A 174 -21.72 13.25 0.75
C ALA A 174 -20.91 14.03 -0.29
N LYS A 175 -21.56 14.46 -1.38
CA LYS A 175 -20.94 15.29 -2.41
C LYS A 175 -20.46 16.65 -1.89
N LYS A 176 -21.21 17.25 -0.95
CA LYS A 176 -20.88 18.54 -0.33
C LYS A 176 -19.65 18.45 0.58
N TYR A 177 -19.56 17.44 1.44
CA TYR A 177 -18.49 17.33 2.45
C TYR A 177 -17.28 16.52 1.99
N TYR A 178 -17.47 15.62 1.03
CA TYR A 178 -16.43 14.75 0.48
C TYR A 178 -16.38 14.86 -1.03
N PRO A 179 -16.03 16.03 -1.59
CA PRO A 179 -15.86 16.18 -3.02
C PRO A 179 -14.80 15.17 -3.51
N PRO A 180 -14.97 14.62 -4.73
CA PRO A 180 -14.00 13.68 -5.29
C PRO A 180 -12.61 14.30 -5.27
N VAL A 181 -11.63 13.56 -4.75
CA VAL A 181 -10.24 14.00 -4.77
C VAL A 181 -9.83 14.18 -6.23
N PRO A 182 -9.27 15.34 -6.63
CA PRO A 182 -8.73 15.49 -7.97
C PRO A 182 -7.75 14.35 -8.23
N LYS A 183 -7.96 13.61 -9.32
CA LYS A 183 -6.99 12.63 -9.79
C LYS A 183 -5.76 13.39 -10.28
N ASN A 184 -4.87 13.76 -9.37
CA ASN A 184 -3.56 14.27 -9.74
C ASN A 184 -2.81 13.08 -10.35
N ARG A 185 -2.72 13.14 -11.68
CA ARG A 185 -2.12 12.14 -12.54
C ARG A 185 -0.61 12.30 -12.53
#